data_AF-A0A7K9QC47-F1
#
_entry.id   AF-A0A7K9QC47-F1
#
_cell.length_a   1.000
_cell.length_b   1.000
_cell.length_c   1.000
_cell.angle_alpha   90.00
_cell.angle_beta   90.00
_cell.angle_gamma   90.00
#
_symmetry.space_group_name_H-M   'P 1'
#
loop_
_entity.id
_entity.type
_entity.pdbx_description
1 polymer ?
#
loop_
_entity_poly.entity_id
_entity_poly.type
_entity_poly.pdbx_seq_one_letter_code
_entity_poly.pdbx_strand_id
1 'polypeptide(L)'
;MHYYRYSNAEVSCWYKYLLFSYNIVFWLAGVAFLAAGLWAWSEKGVLSDLTKVTGLHGLDPVVLVLVVGIVMFTLGFAGCVGALRENICLLKFFCGTIVFIFLLELAVAVMAFLFQDWVRDRVKEFFENNIKSYRDDIDLQNIIDSLQRINHCCGAQGPEDWDFNIYFDCKSESKSREKCGVPFSCCIPDPA
;
A
#
# COMPACT_ATOMS: atom_id res chain seq x y z
N MET A 1 57.47 0.32 19.29
CA MET A 1 56.21 1.07 19.13
C MET A 1 55.53 0.53 17.88
N HIS A 2 54.60 -0.42 18.04
CA HIS A 2 53.87 -1.01 16.91
C HIS A 2 52.85 -0.01 16.40
N TYR A 3 53.11 0.59 15.24
CA TYR A 3 52.09 1.33 14.50
C TYR A 3 51.08 0.32 13.97
N TYR A 4 49.91 0.23 14.62
CA TYR A 4 48.73 -0.35 13.99
C TYR A 4 48.34 0.55 12.81
N ARG A 5 48.84 0.21 11.63
CA ARG A 5 48.35 0.76 10.38
C ARG A 5 46.94 0.21 10.23
N TYR A 6 45.93 1.02 10.58
CA TYR A 6 44.56 0.73 10.22
C TYR A 6 44.58 0.63 8.69
N SER A 7 44.51 -0.59 8.16
CA SER A 7 44.28 -0.78 6.73
C SER A 7 42.92 -0.16 6.51
N ASN A 8 42.89 1.01 5.88
CA ASN A 8 41.65 1.51 5.32
C ASN A 8 41.14 0.38 4.44
N ALA A 9 40.06 -0.28 4.86
CA ALA A 9 39.36 -1.22 4.01
C ALA A 9 38.77 -0.37 2.89
N GLU A 10 39.56 -0.15 1.83
CA GLU A 10 39.10 0.53 0.64
C GLU A 10 38.01 -0.34 0.03
N VAL A 11 36.76 0.09 0.23
CA VAL A 11 35.59 -0.57 -0.34
C VAL A 11 35.78 -0.56 -1.84
N SER A 12 35.70 -1.74 -2.48
CA SER A 12 35.97 -1.84 -3.91
C SER A 12 35.07 -0.88 -4.68
N CYS A 13 35.67 -0.16 -5.63
CA CYS A 13 35.02 0.86 -6.44
C CYS A 13 33.66 0.40 -7.02
N TRP A 14 33.59 -0.87 -7.43
CA TRP A 14 32.37 -1.49 -7.94
C TRP A 14 31.21 -1.51 -6.92
N TYR A 15 31.46 -1.83 -5.65
CA TYR A 15 30.44 -1.87 -4.60
C TYR A 15 29.91 -0.47 -4.30
N LYS A 16 30.78 0.56 -4.36
CA LYS A 16 30.38 1.97 -4.18
C LYS A 16 29.39 2.40 -5.25
N TYR A 17 29.70 2.11 -6.52
CA TYR A 17 28.82 2.46 -7.63
C TYR A 17 27.52 1.65 -7.63
N LEU A 18 27.55 0.36 -7.26
CA LEU A 18 26.34 -0.42 -7.08
C LEU A 18 25.43 0.11 -5.98
N LEU A 19 26.01 0.42 -4.81
CA LEU A 19 25.23 0.92 -3.69
C LEU A 19 24.62 2.27 -4.05
N PHE A 20 25.37 3.14 -4.73
CA PHE A 20 24.82 4.39 -5.25
C PHE A 20 23.72 4.16 -6.30
N SER A 21 23.90 3.24 -7.25
CA SER A 21 22.92 2.98 -8.31
C SER A 21 21.60 2.41 -7.79
N TYR A 22 21.65 1.54 -6.77
CA TYR A 22 20.42 1.07 -6.13
C TYR A 22 19.76 2.18 -5.33
N ASN A 23 20.51 2.91 -4.50
CA ASN A 23 19.95 3.96 -3.65
C ASN A 23 19.35 5.12 -4.46
N ILE A 24 19.90 5.47 -5.63
CA ILE A 24 19.33 6.54 -6.45
C ILE A 24 17.96 6.13 -7.02
N VAL A 25 17.76 4.86 -7.38
CA VAL A 25 16.46 4.35 -7.83
C VAL A 25 15.44 4.43 -6.69
N PHE A 26 15.81 4.01 -5.48
CA PHE A 26 14.94 4.12 -4.30
C PHE A 26 14.61 5.57 -3.94
N TRP A 27 15.58 6.46 -4.08
CA TRP A 27 15.37 7.88 -3.85
C TRP A 27 14.38 8.49 -4.85
N LEU A 28 14.54 8.19 -6.15
CA LEU A 28 13.61 8.63 -7.20
C LEU A 28 12.20 8.03 -7.01
N ALA A 29 12.11 6.76 -6.62
CA ALA A 29 10.85 6.15 -6.23
C ALA A 29 10.22 6.87 -5.03
N GLY A 30 11.01 7.23 -4.01
CA GLY A 30 10.56 8.02 -2.87
C GLY A 30 9.95 9.37 -3.29
N VAL A 31 10.61 10.08 -4.20
CA VAL A 31 10.07 11.33 -4.79
C VAL A 31 8.75 11.08 -5.52
N ALA A 32 8.64 10.00 -6.30
CA ALA A 32 7.41 9.66 -7.02
C ALA A 32 6.25 9.34 -6.06
N PHE A 33 6.49 8.56 -5.01
CA PHE A 33 5.50 8.25 -3.98
C PHE A 33 5.04 9.50 -3.22
N LEU A 34 5.98 10.39 -2.88
CA LEU A 34 5.66 11.68 -2.27
C LEU A 34 4.81 12.56 -3.19
N ALA A 35 5.18 12.67 -4.46
CA ALA A 35 4.43 13.45 -5.44
C ALA A 35 3.01 12.89 -5.63
N ALA A 36 2.87 11.57 -5.78
CA ALA A 36 1.58 10.90 -5.91
C ALA A 36 0.74 11.03 -4.62
N GLY A 37 1.35 10.88 -3.44
CA GLY A 37 0.68 11.03 -2.16
C GLY A 37 0.21 12.46 -1.91
N LEU A 38 1.02 13.47 -2.24
CA LEU A 38 0.64 14.87 -2.11
C LEU A 38 -0.44 15.27 -3.12
N TRP A 39 -0.36 14.76 -4.35
CA TRP A 39 -1.41 14.93 -5.35
C TRP A 39 -2.74 14.34 -4.86
N ALA A 40 -2.75 13.08 -4.43
CA ALA A 40 -3.94 12.42 -3.90
C ALA A 40 -4.47 13.13 -2.64
N TRP A 41 -3.58 13.62 -1.77
CA TRP A 41 -3.97 14.40 -0.59
C TRP A 41 -4.60 15.74 -0.95
N SER A 42 -4.15 16.43 -2.01
CA SER A 42 -4.78 17.67 -2.46
C SER A 42 -6.20 17.46 -2.99
N GLU A 43 -6.42 16.40 -3.77
CA GLU A 43 -7.76 16.03 -4.27
C GLU A 43 -8.70 15.66 -3.11
N LYS A 44 -8.22 14.86 -2.15
CA LYS A 44 -8.97 14.55 -0.93
C LYS A 44 -9.20 15.77 -0.03
N GLY A 45 -8.22 16.66 0.06
CA GLY A 45 -8.24 17.85 0.91
C GLY A 45 -9.40 18.79 0.56
N VAL A 46 -9.71 18.93 -0.73
CA VAL A 46 -10.87 19.69 -1.24
C VAL A 46 -12.20 19.04 -0.83
N LEU A 47 -12.25 17.71 -0.67
CA LEU A 47 -13.44 16.95 -0.25
C LEU A 47 -13.58 16.79 1.29
N SER A 48 -12.48 16.93 2.02
CA SER A 48 -12.38 16.57 3.44
C SER A 48 -13.07 17.53 4.43
N ASP A 49 -13.54 18.70 4.00
CA ASP A 49 -14.41 19.56 4.83
C ASP A 49 -15.78 18.91 5.12
N LEU A 50 -16.15 17.85 4.40
CA LEU A 50 -17.41 17.10 4.59
C LEU A 50 -17.24 15.79 5.40
N THR A 51 -16.01 15.26 5.52
CA THR A 51 -15.77 13.90 6.06
C THR A 51 -15.23 13.88 7.50
N LYS A 52 -14.94 15.04 8.10
CA LYS A 52 -14.54 15.18 9.52
C LYS A 52 -15.60 14.71 10.54
N VAL A 53 -16.76 14.23 10.09
CA VAL A 53 -17.90 13.86 10.95
C VAL A 53 -18.00 12.33 11.19
N THR A 54 -17.27 11.47 10.48
CA THR A 54 -17.47 10.01 10.58
C THR A 54 -16.18 9.22 10.83
N GLY A 55 -15.69 9.30 12.07
CA GLY A 55 -15.47 8.14 12.95
C GLY A 55 -14.77 6.85 12.47
N LEU A 56 -14.00 6.82 11.39
CA LEU A 56 -13.15 5.66 11.07
C LEU A 56 -11.66 6.00 11.29
N HIS A 57 -11.16 5.61 12.47
CA HIS A 57 -9.74 5.40 12.73
C HIS A 57 -9.22 4.19 11.93
N GLY A 58 -9.19 4.31 10.61
CA GLY A 58 -8.48 3.43 9.69
C GLY A 58 -7.36 4.22 9.03
N LEU A 59 -6.20 3.59 8.84
CA LEU A 59 -5.07 4.20 8.14
C LEU A 59 -5.51 4.62 6.72
N ASP A 60 -5.67 5.92 6.47
CA ASP A 60 -5.99 6.43 5.14
C ASP A 60 -4.90 5.99 4.16
N PRO A 61 -5.26 5.30 3.05
CA PRO A 61 -4.30 4.88 2.03
C PRO A 61 -3.36 6.01 1.57
N VAL A 62 -3.84 7.25 1.52
CA VAL A 62 -3.04 8.42 1.12
C VAL A 62 -1.97 8.75 2.16
N VAL A 63 -2.32 8.67 3.45
CA VAL A 63 -1.35 8.88 4.54
C VAL A 63 -0.28 7.77 4.53
N LEU A 64 -0.68 6.53 4.27
CA LEU A 64 0.27 5.41 4.14
C LEU A 64 1.27 5.63 3.00
N VAL A 65 0.79 6.01 1.81
CA VAL A 65 1.64 6.31 0.64
C VAL A 65 2.62 7.44 0.96
N LEU A 66 2.18 8.49 1.65
CA LEU A 66 3.03 9.59 2.09
C LEU A 66 4.11 9.14 3.07
N VAL A 67 3.76 8.38 4.11
CA VAL A 67 4.72 7.87 5.10
C VAL A 67 5.78 7.00 4.43
N VAL A 68 5.37 6.07 3.56
CA VAL A 68 6.29 5.23 2.78
C VAL A 68 7.20 6.10 1.90
N GLY A 69 6.65 7.10 1.22
CA GLY A 69 7.43 8.05 0.40
C GLY A 69 8.50 8.80 1.20
N ILE A 70 8.17 9.29 2.40
CA ILE A 70 9.11 9.98 3.29
C ILE A 70 10.25 9.02 3.72
N VAL A 71 9.91 7.81 4.14
CA VAL A 71 10.89 6.81 4.56
C VAL A 71 11.82 6.43 3.41
N MET A 72 11.28 6.16 2.21
CA MET A 72 12.09 5.84 1.03
C MET A 72 12.98 7.01 0.61
N PHE A 73 12.46 8.24 0.61
CA PHE A 73 13.22 9.44 0.27
C PHE A 73 14.39 9.66 1.23
N THR A 74 14.15 9.58 2.54
CA THR A 74 15.19 9.78 3.56
C THR A 74 16.26 8.69 3.52
N LEU A 75 15.87 7.42 3.37
CA LEU A 75 16.80 6.31 3.24
C LEU A 75 17.61 6.36 1.94
N GLY A 76 16.95 6.63 0.80
CA GLY A 76 17.62 6.77 -0.49
C GLY A 76 18.62 7.93 -0.49
N PHE A 77 18.25 9.07 0.10
CA PHE A 77 19.15 10.22 0.25
C PHE A 77 20.35 9.90 1.15
N ALA A 78 20.11 9.31 2.33
CA ALA A 78 21.17 8.91 3.25
C ALA A 78 22.12 7.87 2.63
N GLY A 79 21.59 6.90 1.89
CA GLY A 79 22.37 5.90 1.16
C GLY A 79 23.22 6.50 0.04
N CYS A 80 22.64 7.39 -0.78
CA CYS A 80 23.36 8.08 -1.86
C CYS A 80 24.51 8.96 -1.33
N VAL A 81 24.20 9.84 -0.37
CA VAL A 81 25.18 10.77 0.22
C VAL A 81 26.21 10.00 1.05
N GLY A 82 25.77 8.99 1.82
CA GLY A 82 26.66 8.13 2.59
C GLY A 82 27.68 7.41 1.72
N ALA A 83 27.25 6.88 0.55
CA ALA A 83 28.13 6.24 -0.43
C ALA A 83 29.12 7.22 -1.06
N LEU A 84 28.64 8.37 -1.56
CA LEU A 84 29.47 9.33 -2.30
C LEU A 84 30.45 10.07 -1.40
N ARG A 85 30.02 10.46 -0.20
CA ARG A 85 30.82 11.23 0.77
C ARG A 85 31.62 10.34 1.73
N GLU A 86 31.50 9.01 1.61
CA GLU A 86 32.13 8.03 2.51
C GLU A 86 31.83 8.33 3.98
N ASN A 87 30.62 8.83 4.26
CA ASN A 87 30.20 9.20 5.60
C ASN A 87 29.69 7.97 6.34
N ILE A 88 30.56 7.42 7.19
CA ILE A 88 30.29 6.21 7.99
C ILE A 88 29.04 6.37 8.87
N CYS A 89 28.74 7.57 9.39
CA CYS A 89 27.57 7.80 10.22
C CYS A 89 26.28 7.63 9.43
N LEU A 90 26.20 8.23 8.22
CA LEU A 90 25.05 8.08 7.32
C LEU A 90 24.89 6.62 6.86
N LEU A 91 25.99 5.93 6.56
CA LEU A 91 25.93 4.54 6.14
C LEU A 91 25.48 3.61 7.29
N LYS A 92 25.92 3.87 8.53
CA LYS A 92 25.44 3.15 9.72
C LYS A 92 23.95 3.39 9.97
N PHE A 93 23.49 4.62 9.83
CA PHE A 93 22.06 4.95 9.94
C PHE A 93 21.24 4.21 8.87
N PHE A 94 21.69 4.24 7.62
CA PHE A 94 21.05 3.53 6.51
C PHE A 94 20.95 2.02 6.78
N CYS A 95 22.07 1.36 7.09
CA CYS A 95 22.07 -0.08 7.37
C CYS A 95 21.25 -0.44 8.61
N GLY A 96 21.37 0.35 9.68
CA GLY A 96 20.60 0.13 10.92
C GLY A 96 19.10 0.24 10.69
N THR A 97 18.67 1.22 9.90
CA THR A 97 17.24 1.41 9.58
C THR A 97 16.71 0.29 8.69
N ILE A 98 17.48 -0.20 7.71
CA ILE A 98 17.08 -1.36 6.89
C ILE A 98 16.91 -2.61 7.76
N VAL A 99 17.86 -2.88 8.66
CA VAL A 99 17.74 -4.03 9.57
C VAL A 99 16.51 -3.90 10.46
N PHE A 100 16.24 -2.69 10.96
CA PHE A 100 15.05 -2.44 11.77
C PHE A 100 13.75 -2.66 10.98
N ILE A 101 13.64 -2.15 9.75
CA ILE A 101 12.49 -2.37 8.87
C ILE A 101 12.31 -3.87 8.59
N PHE A 102 13.38 -4.58 8.28
CA PHE A 102 13.33 -6.02 8.04
C PHE A 102 12.79 -6.80 9.26
N LEU A 103 13.19 -6.42 10.48
CA LEU A 103 12.66 -7.05 11.70
C LEU A 103 11.17 -6.75 11.91
N LEU A 104 10.73 -5.53 11.58
CA LEU A 104 9.30 -5.17 11.63
C LEU A 104 8.50 -5.96 10.59
N GLU A 105 8.98 -6.05 9.35
CA GLU A 105 8.34 -6.83 8.29
C GLU A 105 8.24 -8.31 8.65
N LEU A 106 9.31 -8.88 9.22
CA LEU A 106 9.32 -10.25 9.70
C LEU A 106 8.29 -10.45 10.82
N ALA A 107 8.22 -9.53 11.77
CA ALA A 107 7.23 -9.59 12.85
C ALA A 107 5.79 -9.52 12.32
N VAL A 108 5.51 -8.61 11.36
CA VAL A 108 4.21 -8.50 10.70
C VAL A 108 3.87 -9.78 9.95
N ALA A 109 4.81 -10.36 9.19
CA ALA A 109 4.60 -11.60 8.46
C ALA A 109 4.28 -12.79 9.38
N VAL A 110 5.03 -12.92 10.49
CA VAL A 110 4.76 -13.96 11.51
C VAL A 110 3.39 -13.75 12.15
N MET A 111 3.05 -12.52 12.54
CA MET A 111 1.72 -12.23 13.10
C MET A 111 0.60 -12.51 12.10
N ALA A 112 0.74 -12.12 10.83
CA ALA A 112 -0.25 -12.39 9.79
C ALA A 112 -0.47 -13.90 9.59
N PHE A 113 0.59 -14.71 9.71
CA PHE A 113 0.49 -16.16 9.63
C PHE A 113 -0.17 -16.78 10.86
N LEU A 114 0.21 -16.34 12.07
CA LEU A 114 -0.37 -16.86 13.32
C LEU A 114 -1.84 -16.49 13.49
N PHE A 115 -2.24 -15.30 13.05
CA PHE A 115 -3.60 -14.78 13.16
C PHE A 115 -4.34 -14.79 11.82
N GLN A 116 -4.05 -15.77 10.96
CA GLN A 116 -4.61 -15.84 9.59
C GLN A 116 -6.14 -15.80 9.56
N ASP A 117 -6.81 -16.46 10.52
CA ASP A 117 -8.27 -16.51 10.57
C ASP A 117 -8.84 -15.13 10.92
N TRP A 118 -8.26 -14.46 11.91
CA TRP A 118 -8.63 -13.09 12.26
C TRP A 118 -8.38 -12.11 11.10
N VAL A 119 -7.27 -12.26 10.37
CA VAL A 119 -6.99 -11.45 9.17
C VAL A 119 -8.04 -11.71 8.10
N ARG A 120 -8.41 -12.97 7.85
CA ARG A 120 -9.45 -13.34 6.89
C ARG A 120 -10.79 -12.72 7.25
N ASP A 121 -11.20 -12.82 8.52
CA ASP A 121 -12.44 -12.21 9.01
C ASP A 121 -12.41 -10.69 8.86
N ARG A 122 -11.27 -10.05 9.14
CA ARG A 122 -11.13 -8.61 8.99
C ARG A 122 -11.22 -8.15 7.53
N VAL A 123 -10.62 -8.91 6.62
CA VAL A 123 -10.73 -8.67 5.17
C VAL A 123 -12.16 -8.88 4.69
N LYS A 124 -12.84 -9.91 5.19
CA LYS A 124 -14.26 -10.17 4.88
C LYS A 124 -15.14 -8.99 5.30
N GLU A 125 -15.04 -8.56 6.56
CA GLU A 125 -15.79 -7.39 7.06
C GLU A 125 -15.49 -6.13 6.26
N PHE A 126 -14.23 -5.94 5.83
CA PHE A 126 -13.86 -4.82 4.98
C PHE A 126 -14.62 -4.87 3.65
N PHE A 127 -14.62 -6.00 2.95
CA PHE A 127 -15.37 -6.13 1.70
C PHE A 127 -16.88 -5.96 1.89
N GLU A 128 -17.49 -6.60 2.88
CA GLU A 128 -18.93 -6.48 3.15
C GLU A 128 -19.36 -5.03 3.42
N ASN A 129 -18.55 -4.26 4.15
CA ASN A 129 -18.83 -2.85 4.41
C ASN A 129 -18.63 -1.98 3.17
N ASN A 130 -17.61 -2.24 2.36
CA ASN A 130 -17.36 -1.48 1.14
C ASN A 130 -18.35 -1.81 0.02
N ILE A 131 -18.86 -3.05 -0.05
CA ILE A 131 -19.92 -3.43 -1.01
C ILE A 131 -21.17 -2.59 -0.82
N LYS A 132 -21.55 -2.24 0.42
CA LYS A 132 -22.73 -1.39 0.70
C LYS A 132 -22.62 -0.01 0.04
N SER A 133 -21.42 0.56 -0.01
CA SER A 133 -21.11 1.87 -0.60
C SER A 133 -20.49 1.81 -1.99
N TYR A 134 -20.57 0.66 -2.67
CA TYR A 134 -19.95 0.43 -3.98
C TYR A 134 -20.32 1.47 -5.06
N ARG A 135 -21.54 2.04 -5.01
CA ARG A 135 -22.02 3.07 -5.95
C ARG A 135 -21.83 4.50 -5.47
N ASP A 136 -21.38 4.70 -4.23
CA ASP A 136 -21.22 6.03 -3.64
C ASP A 136 -19.92 6.70 -4.12
N ASP A 137 -18.90 5.90 -4.46
CA ASP A 137 -17.58 6.36 -4.88
C ASP A 137 -17.10 5.57 -6.11
N ILE A 138 -16.78 6.29 -7.20
CA ILE A 138 -16.30 5.72 -8.45
C ILE A 138 -14.92 5.07 -8.30
N ASP A 139 -14.07 5.59 -7.40
CA ASP A 139 -12.75 5.04 -7.14
C ASP A 139 -12.88 3.70 -6.39
N LEU A 140 -13.78 3.64 -5.41
CA LEU A 140 -14.12 2.39 -4.72
C LEU A 140 -14.67 1.35 -5.70
N GLN A 141 -15.56 1.78 -6.62
CA GLN A 141 -16.12 0.94 -7.66
C GLN A 141 -15.02 0.30 -8.53
N ASN A 142 -14.10 1.14 -9.03
CA ASN A 142 -12.98 0.70 -9.88
C ASN A 142 -12.04 -0.26 -9.15
N ILE A 143 -11.78 -0.02 -7.86
CA ILE A 143 -10.93 -0.89 -7.03
C ILE A 143 -11.57 -2.26 -6.85
N ILE A 144 -12.85 -2.32 -6.46
CA ILE A 144 -13.56 -3.59 -6.26
C ILE A 144 -13.65 -4.36 -7.59
N ASP A 145 -13.99 -3.68 -8.69
CA ASP A 145 -14.05 -4.29 -10.02
C ASP A 145 -12.70 -4.85 -10.45
N SER A 146 -11.61 -4.13 -10.18
CA SER A 146 -10.25 -4.58 -10.50
C SER A 146 -9.85 -5.79 -9.67
N LEU A 147 -10.14 -5.77 -8.36
CA LEU A 147 -9.83 -6.89 -7.46
C LEU A 147 -10.59 -8.14 -7.87
N GLN A 148 -11.86 -8.02 -8.23
CA GLN A 148 -12.69 -9.15 -8.69
C GLN A 148 -12.19 -9.73 -10.00
N ARG A 149 -11.83 -8.88 -10.97
CA ARG A 149 -11.27 -9.33 -12.26
C ARG A 149 -9.90 -10.00 -12.11
N ILE A 150 -8.99 -9.43 -11.31
CA ILE A 150 -7.63 -9.95 -11.14
C ILE A 150 -7.64 -11.28 -10.38
N ASN A 151 -8.50 -11.41 -9.36
CA ASN A 151 -8.54 -12.61 -8.51
C ASN A 151 -9.60 -13.62 -8.96
N HIS A 152 -10.33 -13.34 -10.04
CA HIS A 152 -11.44 -14.17 -10.53
C HIS A 152 -12.45 -14.53 -9.43
N CYS A 153 -12.78 -13.55 -8.59
CA CYS A 153 -13.70 -13.71 -7.45
C CYS A 153 -14.90 -12.78 -7.57
N CYS A 154 -15.95 -13.05 -6.80
CA CYS A 154 -17.13 -12.21 -6.73
C CYS A 154 -17.62 -12.11 -5.28
N GLY A 155 -17.76 -10.88 -4.78
CA GLY A 155 -18.10 -10.61 -3.38
C GLY A 155 -16.94 -10.88 -2.41
N ALA A 156 -17.25 -10.93 -1.12
CA ALA A 156 -16.29 -11.21 -0.05
C ALA A 156 -16.09 -12.72 0.16
N GLN A 157 -17.20 -13.45 0.20
CA GLN A 157 -17.28 -14.91 0.23
C GLN A 157 -17.93 -15.46 -1.04
N GLY A 158 -18.88 -14.74 -1.63
CA GLY A 158 -19.59 -15.17 -2.82
C GLY A 158 -20.48 -14.09 -3.43
N PRO A 159 -21.12 -14.40 -4.57
CA PRO A 159 -21.96 -13.44 -5.29
C PRO A 159 -23.18 -12.97 -4.48
N GLU A 160 -23.61 -13.74 -3.48
CA GLU A 160 -24.72 -13.39 -2.58
C GLU A 160 -24.42 -12.16 -1.72
N ASP A 161 -23.15 -11.82 -1.50
CA ASP A 161 -22.79 -10.63 -0.71
C ASP A 161 -23.26 -9.33 -1.35
N TRP A 162 -23.56 -9.35 -2.65
CA TRP A 162 -24.13 -8.20 -3.36
C TRP A 162 -25.56 -7.86 -2.91
N ASP A 163 -26.26 -8.79 -2.24
CA ASP A 163 -27.56 -8.51 -1.63
C ASP A 163 -27.47 -7.46 -0.50
N PHE A 164 -26.28 -7.20 0.05
CA PHE A 164 -26.07 -6.14 1.03
C PHE A 164 -26.10 -4.74 0.43
N ASN A 165 -26.00 -4.61 -0.90
CA ASN A 165 -26.03 -3.33 -1.60
C ASN A 165 -27.44 -3.01 -2.11
N ILE A 166 -27.92 -1.79 -1.84
CA ILE A 166 -29.28 -1.33 -2.17
C ILE A 166 -29.64 -1.40 -3.66
N TYR A 167 -28.65 -1.38 -4.56
CA TYR A 167 -28.83 -1.44 -6.01
C TYR A 167 -28.93 -2.87 -6.53
N PHE A 168 -28.40 -3.86 -5.82
CA PHE A 168 -28.37 -5.26 -6.23
C PHE A 168 -29.36 -6.13 -5.43
N ASP A 169 -29.76 -5.70 -4.22
CA ASP A 169 -30.69 -6.40 -3.33
C ASP A 169 -32.03 -6.81 -4.00
N CYS A 170 -32.24 -8.12 -4.14
CA CYS A 170 -33.47 -8.74 -4.64
C CYS A 170 -34.73 -8.45 -3.81
N LYS A 171 -34.59 -8.21 -2.51
CA LYS A 171 -35.73 -8.09 -1.57
C LYS A 171 -36.19 -6.65 -1.41
N SER A 172 -35.36 -5.68 -1.79
CA SER A 172 -35.70 -4.26 -1.68
C SER A 172 -36.91 -3.88 -2.54
N GLU A 173 -37.73 -2.93 -2.07
CA GLU A 173 -38.78 -2.29 -2.90
C GLU A 173 -38.18 -1.34 -3.95
N SER A 174 -36.86 -1.13 -3.93
CA SER A 174 -36.18 -0.25 -4.86
C SER A 174 -36.27 -0.81 -6.29
N LYS A 175 -36.61 0.05 -7.25
CA LYS A 175 -36.63 -0.29 -8.68
C LYS A 175 -35.24 -0.08 -9.29
N SER A 176 -34.22 -0.73 -8.73
CA SER A 176 -32.92 -0.74 -9.37
C SER A 176 -32.97 -1.58 -10.65
N ARG A 177 -32.27 -1.13 -11.70
CA ARG A 177 -32.10 -1.90 -12.95
C ARG A 177 -31.17 -3.10 -12.77
N GLU A 178 -30.35 -3.07 -11.73
CA GLU A 178 -29.30 -4.05 -11.43
C GLU A 178 -29.73 -5.04 -10.34
N LYS A 179 -31.00 -4.98 -9.96
CA LYS A 179 -31.60 -5.83 -8.94
C LYS A 179 -31.47 -7.31 -9.29
N CYS A 180 -31.17 -8.13 -8.30
CA CYS A 180 -30.89 -9.56 -8.46
C CYS A 180 -29.71 -9.87 -9.39
N GLY A 181 -28.83 -8.89 -9.57
CA GLY A 181 -27.61 -9.01 -10.35
C GLY A 181 -26.36 -8.88 -9.49
N VAL A 182 -25.22 -8.96 -10.16
CA VAL A 182 -23.89 -8.64 -9.62
C VAL A 182 -23.20 -7.68 -10.60
N PRO A 183 -22.14 -6.96 -10.20
CA PRO A 183 -21.41 -6.13 -11.14
C PRO A 183 -20.79 -6.94 -12.29
N PHE A 184 -20.55 -6.25 -13.40
CA PHE A 184 -19.95 -6.85 -14.59
C PHE A 184 -18.57 -7.49 -14.34
N SER A 185 -17.83 -7.04 -13.33
CA SER A 185 -16.56 -7.62 -12.90
C SER A 185 -16.68 -9.06 -12.38
N CYS A 186 -17.85 -9.46 -11.88
CA CYS A 186 -18.15 -10.83 -11.48
C CYS A 186 -18.54 -11.75 -12.65
N CYS A 187 -18.87 -11.20 -13.81
CA CYS A 187 -19.37 -11.98 -14.94
C CYS A 187 -18.21 -12.66 -15.69
N ILE A 188 -18.38 -13.94 -16.01
CA ILE A 188 -17.43 -14.69 -16.84
C ILE A 188 -17.66 -14.28 -18.30
N PRO A 189 -16.61 -13.90 -19.07
CA PRO A 189 -16.77 -13.65 -20.50
C PRO A 189 -17.17 -14.94 -21.23
N ASP A 190 -18.17 -14.85 -22.10
CA ASP A 190 -18.65 -15.97 -22.91
C ASP A 190 -17.52 -16.44 -23.85
N PRO A 191 -17.12 -17.73 -23.84
CA PRO A 191 -16.16 -18.25 -24.78
C PRO A 191 -16.76 -18.29 -26.19
N ALA A 192 -16.47 -17.25 -26.97
CA ALA A 192 -16.74 -17.19 -28.41
C ALA A 192 -15.94 -18.23 -29.20
#